data_AF-A0A4Y2EFP5-F1
#
_entry.id   AF-A0A4Y2EFP5-F1
#
_cell.length_a   1.000
_cell.length_b   1.000
_cell.length_c   1.000
_cell.angle_alpha   90.00
_cell.angle_beta   90.00
_cell.angle_gamma   90.00
#
_symmetry.space_group_name_H-M   'P 1'
#
loop_
_entity.id
_entity.type
_entity.pdbx_description
1 polymer ?
#
loop_
_entity_poly.entity_id
_entity_poly.type
_entity_poly.pdbx_seq_one_letter_code
_entity_poly.pdbx_strand_id
1 'polypeptide(L)'
;MFMTSRKEPELKHAWSQWRDATGKKMKEKFHRYVELSNEAACLNGFKDAGELWRESYESATFEEEVEELWQTIKPFYEQLHAYVRRRLMEQYPDVGIKADGPIPAHLLGTCNDMRFMK
;
A
#
# COMPACT_ATOMS: atom_id res chain seq x y z
N MET A 1 0.87 18.78 6.09
CA MET A 1 2.31 18.47 6.23
C MET A 1 2.84 17.69 5.03
N PHE A 2 2.42 16.44 4.78
CA PHE A 2 2.89 15.65 3.62
C PHE A 2 2.56 16.27 2.24
N MET A 3 1.39 16.89 2.08
CA MET A 3 1.00 17.54 0.81
C MET A 3 1.77 18.84 0.51
N THR A 4 2.28 19.52 1.55
CA THR A 4 2.82 20.88 1.45
C THR A 4 4.33 20.97 1.61
N SER A 5 4.95 20.07 2.40
CA SER A 5 6.41 20.04 2.52
C SER A 5 7.04 19.42 1.28
N ARG A 6 8.24 19.89 0.94
CA ARG A 6 9.09 19.40 -0.16
C ARG A 6 10.50 19.06 0.33
N LYS A 7 10.70 19.00 1.65
CA LYS A 7 11.97 18.67 2.27
C LYS A 7 11.99 17.19 2.62
N GLU A 8 12.84 16.43 1.94
CA GLU A 8 12.93 14.98 2.15
C GLU A 8 13.17 14.57 3.61
N PRO A 9 14.09 15.21 4.37
CA PRO A 9 14.36 14.80 5.74
C PRO A 9 13.15 14.97 6.66
N GLU A 10 12.35 16.03 6.46
CA GLU A 10 11.12 16.27 7.21
C GLU A 10 10.04 15.24 6.86
N LEU A 11 9.88 14.90 5.56
CA LEU A 11 8.93 13.90 5.09
C LEU A 11 9.28 12.50 5.63
N LYS A 12 10.55 12.13 5.57
CA LYS A 12 11.06 10.87 6.10
C LYS A 12 10.85 10.77 7.61
N HIS A 13 11.16 11.83 8.34
CA HIS A 13 10.96 11.88 9.78
C HIS A 13 9.47 11.73 10.13
N ALA A 14 8.59 12.52 9.51
CA ALA A 14 7.16 12.45 9.75
C ALA A 14 6.57 11.06 9.44
N TRP A 15 6.99 10.45 8.32
CA TRP A 15 6.55 9.12 7.92
C TRP A 15 7.00 8.04 8.90
N SER A 16 8.27 8.08 9.34
CA SER A 16 8.80 7.11 10.31
C SER A 16 8.11 7.25 11.66
N GLN A 17 8.02 8.49 12.18
CA GLN A 17 7.42 8.76 13.49
C GLN A 17 5.94 8.36 13.52
N TRP A 18 5.20 8.59 12.44
CA TRP A 18 3.82 8.14 12.35
C TRP A 18 3.71 6.62 12.47
N ARG A 19 4.52 5.87 11.70
CA ARG A 19 4.51 4.39 11.75
C ARG A 19 5.01 3.85 13.09
N ASP A 20 5.99 4.50 13.71
CA ASP A 20 6.51 4.11 15.02
C ASP A 20 5.48 4.35 16.13
N ALA A 21 4.78 5.48 16.10
CA ALA A 21 3.80 5.85 17.12
C ALA A 21 2.50 5.02 17.03
N THR A 22 2.08 4.67 15.82
CA THR A 22 0.79 4.00 15.56
C THR A 22 0.93 2.51 15.24
N GLY A 23 1.79 2.14 14.29
CA GLY A 23 1.91 0.79 13.76
C GLY A 23 2.30 -0.24 14.83
N LYS A 24 3.28 0.09 15.69
CA LYS A 24 3.73 -0.80 16.78
C LYS A 24 2.61 -1.13 17.76
N LYS A 25 1.74 -0.16 18.07
CA LYS A 25 0.61 -0.34 18.99
C LYS A 25 -0.54 -1.13 18.38
N MET A 26 -0.65 -1.09 17.05
CA MET A 26 -1.71 -1.77 16.30
C MET A 26 -1.40 -3.22 15.98
N LYS A 27 -0.12 -3.62 15.95
CA LYS A 27 0.30 -4.97 15.54
C LYS A 27 -0.46 -6.09 16.29
N GLU A 28 -0.35 -6.14 17.61
CA GLU A 28 -0.98 -7.19 18.41
C GLU A 28 -2.51 -7.13 18.35
N LYS A 29 -3.07 -5.92 18.31
CA LYS A 29 -4.52 -5.71 18.17
C LYS A 29 -5.03 -6.21 16.82
N PHE A 30 -4.26 -6.02 15.75
CA PHE A 30 -4.61 -6.48 14.42
C PHE A 30 -4.53 -8.01 14.31
N HIS A 31 -3.55 -8.66 14.94
CA HIS A 31 -3.53 -10.12 15.06
C HIS A 31 -4.81 -10.64 15.72
N ARG A 32 -5.16 -10.08 16.89
CA ARG A 32 -6.39 -10.50 17.58
C ARG A 32 -7.66 -10.21 16.79
N TYR A 33 -7.69 -9.08 16.06
CA TYR A 33 -8.79 -8.74 15.17
C TYR A 33 -8.96 -9.80 14.07
N VAL A 34 -7.88 -10.18 13.37
CA VAL A 34 -7.94 -11.19 12.30
C VAL A 34 -8.41 -12.55 12.83
N GLU A 35 -7.95 -12.98 14.00
CA GLU A 35 -8.42 -14.20 14.65
C GLU A 35 -9.93 -14.18 14.89
N LEU A 36 -10.43 -13.12 15.52
CA LEU A 36 -11.85 -12.97 15.84
C LEU A 36 -12.72 -12.82 14.58
N SER A 37 -12.24 -12.10 13.58
CA SER A 37 -12.93 -11.95 12.30
C SER A 37 -13.04 -13.29 11.56
N ASN A 38 -11.98 -14.09 11.56
CA ASN A 38 -12.02 -15.42 10.95
C ASN A 38 -12.93 -16.37 11.73
N GLU A 39 -12.90 -16.34 13.07
CA GLU A 39 -13.82 -17.13 13.90
C GLU A 39 -15.28 -16.79 13.58
N ALA A 40 -15.61 -15.50 13.49
CA ALA A 40 -16.95 -15.05 13.10
C ALA A 40 -17.34 -15.49 11.68
N ALA A 41 -16.41 -15.47 10.73
CA ALA A 41 -16.67 -15.92 9.37
C ALA A 41 -16.93 -17.43 9.31
N CYS A 42 -16.13 -18.23 10.02
CA CYS A 42 -16.32 -19.68 10.15
C CYS A 42 -17.65 -20.05 10.79
N LEU A 43 -18.09 -19.32 11.82
CA LEU A 43 -19.40 -19.52 12.43
C LEU A 43 -20.57 -19.21 11.47
N ASN A 44 -20.35 -18.34 10.49
CA ASN A 44 -21.32 -18.02 9.43
C ASN A 44 -21.20 -18.94 8.20
N GLY A 45 -20.37 -19.99 8.26
CA GLY A 45 -20.23 -20.98 7.18
C GLY A 45 -19.21 -20.63 6.09
N PHE A 46 -18.46 -19.54 6.26
CA PHE A 46 -17.37 -19.15 5.35
C PHE A 46 -16.03 -19.74 5.80
N LYS A 47 -15.08 -19.91 4.89
CA LYS A 47 -13.72 -20.39 5.15
C LYS A 47 -12.89 -19.39 5.96
N ASP A 48 -13.01 -18.11 5.65
CA ASP A 48 -12.30 -17.03 6.31
C ASP A 48 -13.01 -15.68 6.13
N ALA A 49 -12.54 -14.64 6.84
CA ALA A 49 -13.11 -13.30 6.75
C ALA A 49 -12.96 -12.67 5.36
N GLY A 50 -11.98 -13.11 4.56
CA GLY A 50 -11.79 -12.64 3.19
C GLY A 50 -12.87 -13.16 2.26
N GLU A 51 -13.24 -14.44 2.38
CA GLU A 51 -14.36 -15.02 1.64
C GLU A 51 -15.68 -14.35 2.01
N LEU A 52 -15.91 -14.12 3.31
CA LEU A 52 -17.07 -13.36 3.79
C LEU A 52 -17.15 -11.96 3.14
N TRP A 53 -16.02 -11.28 2.94
CA TRP A 53 -16.00 -9.96 2.28
C TRP A 53 -16.22 -10.05 0.78
N ARG A 54 -15.71 -11.09 0.12
CA ARG A 54 -15.89 -11.31 -1.32
C ARG A 54 -17.32 -11.72 -1.67
N GLU A 55 -18.05 -12.36 -0.76
CA GLU A 55 -19.45 -12.76 -0.96
C GLU A 55 -20.34 -11.59 -1.41
N SER A 56 -20.05 -10.37 -0.94
CA SER A 56 -20.80 -9.16 -1.31
C SER A 56 -20.73 -8.81 -2.81
N TYR A 57 -19.79 -9.40 -3.55
CA TYR A 57 -19.64 -9.20 -5.00
C TYR A 57 -20.36 -10.27 -5.82
N GLU A 58 -20.91 -11.31 -5.19
CA GLU A 58 -21.69 -12.40 -5.83
C GLU A 58 -21.01 -13.02 -7.07
N SER A 59 -19.67 -12.98 -7.12
CA SER A 59 -18.86 -13.56 -8.21
C SER A 59 -17.96 -14.67 -7.67
N ALA A 60 -18.08 -15.84 -8.26
CA ALA A 60 -17.24 -16.99 -7.96
C ALA A 60 -15.80 -16.83 -8.49
N THR A 61 -15.58 -15.90 -9.43
CA THR A 61 -14.30 -15.64 -10.12
C THR A 61 -13.76 -14.24 -9.84
N PHE A 62 -14.20 -13.62 -8.73
CA PHE A 62 -13.85 -12.24 -8.40
C PHE A 62 -12.34 -11.99 -8.34
N GLU A 63 -11.57 -12.94 -7.81
CA GLU A 63 -10.10 -12.79 -7.70
C GLU A 63 -9.45 -12.79 -9.08
N GLU A 64 -9.88 -13.65 -10.00
CA GLU A 64 -9.40 -13.70 -11.37
C GLU A 64 -9.77 -12.42 -12.13
N GLU A 65 -11.00 -11.93 -12.00
CA GLU A 65 -11.46 -10.69 -12.64
C GLU A 65 -10.63 -9.47 -12.21
N VAL A 66 -10.30 -9.37 -10.91
CA VAL A 66 -9.45 -8.30 -10.37
C VAL A 66 -8.02 -8.41 -10.90
N GLU A 67 -7.47 -9.62 -10.99
CA GLU A 67 -6.13 -9.85 -11.53
C GLU A 67 -6.06 -9.52 -13.03
N GLU A 68 -7.05 -9.91 -13.83
CA GLU A 68 -7.14 -9.57 -15.25
C GLU A 68 -7.23 -8.05 -15.47
N LEU A 69 -8.04 -7.37 -14.66
CA LEU A 69 -8.14 -5.91 -14.68
C LEU A 69 -6.80 -5.27 -14.31
N TRP A 70 -6.10 -5.79 -13.28
CA TRP A 70 -4.79 -5.32 -12.90
C TRP A 70 -3.77 -5.47 -14.04
N GLN A 71 -3.72 -6.63 -14.71
CA GLN A 71 -2.84 -6.85 -15.86
C GLN A 71 -3.14 -5.90 -17.02
N THR A 72 -4.40 -5.52 -17.22
CA THR A 72 -4.81 -4.54 -18.23
C THR A 72 -4.28 -3.13 -17.90
N ILE A 73 -4.29 -2.73 -16.63
CA ILE A 73 -3.87 -1.40 -16.18
C ILE A 73 -2.35 -1.31 -15.99
N LYS A 74 -1.69 -2.44 -15.68
CA LYS A 74 -0.28 -2.52 -15.33
C LYS A 74 0.67 -1.82 -16.32
N PRO A 75 0.55 -1.99 -17.66
CA PRO A 75 1.44 -1.30 -18.60
C PRO A 75 1.36 0.23 -18.51
N PHE A 76 0.17 0.77 -18.24
CA PHE A 76 -0.01 2.20 -18.03
C PHE A 76 0.58 2.65 -16.68
N TYR A 77 0.32 1.89 -15.62
CA TYR A 77 0.88 2.16 -14.30
C TYR A 77 2.42 2.16 -14.32
N GLU A 78 3.06 1.22 -15.03
CA GLU A 78 4.52 1.16 -15.17
C GLU A 78 5.09 2.40 -15.86
N GLN A 79 4.44 2.91 -16.91
CA GLN A 79 4.84 4.15 -17.58
C GLN A 79 4.69 5.36 -16.65
N LEU A 80 3.57 5.46 -15.92
CA LEU A 80 3.34 6.52 -14.95
C LEU A 80 4.37 6.47 -13.81
N HIS A 81 4.62 5.28 -13.26
CA HIS A 81 5.61 5.04 -12.22
C HIS A 81 7.01 5.45 -12.70
N ALA A 82 7.41 5.08 -13.91
CA ALA A 82 8.69 5.48 -14.50
C ALA A 82 8.80 7.01 -14.67
N TYR A 83 7.73 7.67 -15.14
CA TYR A 83 7.70 9.12 -15.29
C TYR A 83 7.85 9.85 -13.95
N VAL A 84 7.06 9.45 -12.94
CA VAL A 84 7.10 10.05 -11.60
C VAL A 84 8.45 9.80 -10.95
N ARG A 85 9.01 8.59 -11.07
CA ARG A 85 10.36 8.26 -10.57
C ARG A 85 11.42 9.21 -11.16
N ARG A 86 11.39 9.45 -12.47
CA ARG A 86 12.31 10.38 -13.12
C ARG A 86 12.18 11.80 -12.58
N ARG A 87 10.94 12.29 -12.40
CA ARG A 87 10.70 13.63 -11.82
C ARG A 87 11.18 13.74 -10.37
N LEU A 88 11.01 12.68 -9.57
CA LEU A 88 11.52 12.63 -8.20
C LEU A 88 13.05 12.59 -8.15
N MET A 89 13.71 11.93 -9.11
CA MET A 89 15.18 11.98 -9.24
C MET A 89 15.69 13.39 -9.53
N GLU A 90 15.02 14.14 -10.41
CA GLU A 90 15.34 15.54 -10.71
C GLU A 90 15.16 16.44 -9.48
N GLN A 91 14.11 16.19 -8.69
CA GLN A 91 13.77 17.01 -7.52
C GLN A 91 14.61 16.67 -6.28
N TYR A 92 14.99 15.41 -6.09
CA TYR A 92 15.68 14.91 -4.91
C TYR A 92 16.98 14.16 -5.27
N PRO A 93 18.01 14.86 -5.78
CA PRO A 93 19.26 14.24 -6.23
C PRO A 93 20.00 13.53 -5.08
N ASP A 94 19.92 14.04 -3.86
CA ASP A 94 20.65 13.54 -2.69
C ASP A 94 20.06 12.25 -2.09
N VAL A 95 18.85 11.84 -2.51
CA VAL A 95 18.15 10.66 -1.96
C VAL A 95 18.66 9.35 -2.57
N GLY A 96 19.33 9.41 -3.71
CA GLY A 96 19.89 8.22 -4.37
C GLY A 96 18.82 7.27 -4.91
N ILE A 97 17.74 7.79 -5.49
CA ILE A 97 16.71 6.99 -6.16
C ILE A 97 17.34 6.30 -7.39
N LYS A 98 17.29 4.97 -7.44
CA LYS A 98 17.81 4.20 -8.56
C LYS A 98 16.86 4.26 -9.76
N ALA A 99 17.40 4.31 -10.97
CA ALA A 99 16.62 4.39 -12.21
C ALA A 99 15.75 3.14 -12.47
N ASP A 100 16.15 1.99 -11.93
CA ASP A 100 15.48 0.70 -11.99
C ASP A 100 14.85 0.28 -10.65
N GLY A 101 14.94 1.12 -9.62
CA GLY A 101 14.48 0.81 -8.27
C GLY A 101 13.06 1.28 -7.95
N PRO A 102 12.51 0.84 -6.81
CA PRO A 102 11.23 1.34 -6.30
C PRO A 102 11.34 2.80 -5.83
N ILE A 103 10.21 3.51 -5.88
CA ILE A 103 10.11 4.88 -5.36
C ILE A 103 10.03 4.83 -3.82
N PRO A 104 10.81 5.66 -3.08
CA PRO A 104 10.65 5.78 -1.63
C PRO A 104 9.25 6.28 -1.25
N ALA A 105 8.53 5.52 -0.42
CA ALA A 105 7.11 5.76 -0.11
C ALA A 105 6.83 7.11 0.58
N HIS A 106 7.81 7.71 1.26
CA HIS A 106 7.65 9.01 1.92
C HIS A 106 7.67 10.21 0.95
N LEU A 107 7.93 9.99 -0.34
CA LEU A 107 8.02 11.04 -1.36
C LEU A 107 6.75 11.25 -2.19
N LEU A 108 5.75 10.38 -2.05
CA LEU A 108 4.53 10.37 -2.87
C LEU A 108 3.42 11.32 -2.36
N GLY A 109 3.73 12.21 -1.42
CA GLY A 109 2.81 13.26 -0.96
C GLY A 109 1.71 12.78 -0.01
N THR A 110 1.63 11.47 0.28
CA THR A 110 0.71 10.87 1.25
C THR A 110 1.46 10.14 2.36
N CYS A 111 0.81 10.00 3.53
CA CYS A 111 1.39 9.25 4.67
C CYS A 111 1.14 7.73 4.57
N ASN A 112 0.13 7.33 3.81
CA ASN A 112 -0.37 5.96 3.75
C ASN A 112 0.22 5.14 2.61
N ASP A 113 1.08 5.72 1.78
CA ASP A 113 1.57 4.99 0.62
C ASP A 113 2.25 3.68 1.03
N MET A 114 1.64 2.59 0.56
CA MET A 114 2.10 1.23 0.79
C MET A 114 3.29 1.01 -0.13
N ARG A 115 4.33 0.33 0.37
CA ARG A 115 5.48 -0.08 -0.45
C ARG A 115 4.95 -0.96 -1.58
N PHE A 116 4.67 -0.40 -2.75
CA PHE A 116 4.42 -1.20 -3.93
C PHE A 116 5.76 -1.60 -4.55
N MET A 117 6.01 -2.90 -4.43
CA MET A 117 6.85 -3.78 -5.24
C MET A 117 8.38 -3.58 -5.18
N LYS A 118 9.03 -4.60 -4.61
CA LYS A 118 10.24 -5.17 -5.21
C LYS A 118 9.86 -5.92 -6.48
#